data_AF-A0A916DIY6-F1
#
_entry.id   AF-A0A916DIY6-F1
#
_cell.length_a   1.000
_cell.length_b   1.000
_cell.length_c   1.000
_cell.angle_alpha   90.00
_cell.angle_beta   90.00
_cell.angle_gamma   90.00
#
_symmetry.space_group_name_H-M   'P 1'
#
loop_
_entity.id
_entity.type
_entity.pdbx_description
1 polymer ?
#
loop_
_entity_poly.entity_id
_entity_poly.type
_entity_poly.pdbx_seq_one_letter_code
_entity_poly.pdbx_strand_id
1 'polypeptide(L)'
;MAAMVVREKYLDTLRVFGDVEQQLDTAVEEYVTRRIIERIKSARERVSEFETRYGMAYSIFAERVQLDEAFYDQISQANLLWEQEALEWMYWDKEIQHWSRKLNDILNKS
;
A
#
# COMPACT_ATOMS: atom_id res chain seq x y z
N MET A 1 15.84 -20.63 -6.10
CA MET A 1 15.19 -20.65 -7.43
C MET A 1 13.83 -21.31 -7.29
N ALA A 2 12.79 -20.68 -7.82
CA ALA A 2 11.46 -21.25 -7.96
C ALA A 2 11.22 -21.55 -9.44
N ALA A 3 10.57 -22.67 -9.77
CA ALA A 3 10.25 -23.03 -11.15
C ALA A 3 8.84 -22.53 -11.51
N MET A 4 8.71 -21.87 -12.66
CA MET A 4 7.43 -21.42 -13.21
C MET A 4 7.27 -21.94 -14.64
N VAL A 5 6.06 -22.38 -15.00
CA VAL A 5 5.75 -22.83 -16.35
C VAL A 5 5.39 -21.64 -17.22
N VAL A 6 6.19 -21.39 -18.25
CA VAL A 6 5.96 -20.35 -19.26
C VAL A 6 5.67 -21.02 -20.59
N ARG A 7 4.73 -20.47 -21.37
CA ARG A 7 4.42 -21.00 -22.70
C ARG A 7 5.62 -20.84 -23.62
N GLU A 8 5.99 -21.92 -24.30
CA GLU A 8 7.17 -21.98 -25.19
C GLU A 8 7.18 -20.85 -26.24
N LYS A 9 6.02 -20.55 -26.85
CA LYS A 9 5.90 -19.43 -27.81
C LYS A 9 6.39 -18.08 -27.28
N TYR A 10 6.30 -17.82 -25.97
CA TYR A 10 6.80 -16.58 -25.37
C TYR A 10 8.31 -16.65 -25.21
N LEU A 11 8.86 -17.80 -24.80
CA LEU A 11 10.30 -18.00 -24.70
C LEU A 11 10.97 -17.86 -26.07
N ASP A 12 10.40 -18.47 -27.11
CA ASP A 12 10.92 -18.36 -28.49
C ASP A 12 10.95 -16.91 -28.99
N THR A 13 9.91 -16.15 -28.65
CA THR A 13 9.84 -14.72 -28.98
C THR A 13 10.89 -13.94 -28.20
N LEU A 14 11.06 -14.19 -26.90
CA LEU A 14 12.03 -13.49 -26.04
C LEU A 14 13.48 -13.80 -26.40
N ARG A 15 13.79 -15.01 -26.89
CA ARG A 15 15.13 -15.40 -27.35
C ARG A 15 15.68 -14.49 -28.44
N VAL A 16 14.80 -13.93 -29.27
CA VAL A 16 15.19 -12.97 -30.33
C VAL A 16 15.74 -11.67 -29.74
N PHE A 17 15.32 -11.32 -28.52
CA PHE A 17 15.68 -10.07 -27.84
C PHE A 17 16.81 -10.21 -26.82
N GLY A 18 17.32 -11.42 -26.58
CA GLY A 18 18.47 -11.67 -25.71
C GLY A 18 18.21 -12.74 -24.65
N ASP A 19 18.83 -12.55 -23.48
CA ASP A 19 18.69 -13.46 -22.33
C ASP A 19 17.24 -13.47 -21.84
N VAL A 20 16.61 -14.64 -21.91
CA VAL A 20 15.21 -14.81 -21.53
C VAL A 20 15.02 -14.70 -20.02
N GLU A 21 15.96 -15.19 -19.22
CA GLU A 21 15.86 -15.12 -17.76
C GLU A 21 15.94 -13.67 -17.30
N GLN A 22 16.93 -12.91 -17.79
CA GLN A 22 17.06 -11.49 -17.46
C GLN A 22 15.82 -10.67 -17.89
N GLN A 23 15.29 -10.93 -19.08
CA GLN A 23 14.08 -10.26 -19.58
C GLN A 23 12.85 -10.60 -18.73
N LEU A 24 12.69 -11.86 -18.33
CA LEU A 24 11.59 -12.29 -17.46
C LEU A 24 11.70 -11.65 -16.07
N ASP A 25 12.89 -11.66 -15.48
CA ASP A 25 13.12 -11.04 -14.17
C ASP A 25 12.81 -9.54 -14.21
N THR A 26 13.30 -8.83 -15.24
CA THR A 26 13.01 -7.39 -15.44
C THR A 26 11.50 -7.15 -15.58
N ALA A 27 10.81 -7.92 -16.43
CA ALA A 27 9.38 -7.77 -16.65
C ALA A 27 8.56 -8.06 -15.38
N VAL A 28 8.98 -9.05 -14.59
CA VAL A 28 8.34 -9.37 -13.31
C VAL A 28 8.59 -8.26 -12.29
N GLU A 29 9.80 -7.73 -12.20
CA GLU A 29 10.14 -6.62 -11.30
C GLU A 29 9.31 -5.37 -11.61
N GLU A 30 9.24 -4.98 -12.90
CA GLU A 30 8.42 -3.85 -13.35
C GLU A 30 6.93 -4.07 -13.03
N TYR A 31 6.43 -5.27 -13.32
CA TYR A 31 5.03 -5.61 -13.06
C TYR A 31 4.70 -5.54 -11.57
N VAL A 32 5.52 -6.17 -10.72
CA VAL A 32 5.30 -6.20 -9.27
C VAL A 32 5.41 -4.79 -8.70
N THR A 33 6.42 -4.01 -9.10
CA THR A 33 6.59 -2.61 -8.71
C THR A 33 5.35 -1.78 -9.04
N ARG A 34 4.83 -1.88 -10.27
CA ARG A 34 3.60 -1.19 -10.67
C ARG A 34 2.41 -1.60 -9.81
N ARG A 35 2.21 -2.89 -9.55
CA ARG A 35 1.10 -3.39 -8.71
C ARG A 35 1.18 -2.88 -7.28
N ILE A 36 2.38 -2.77 -6.72
CA ILE A 36 2.59 -2.21 -5.39
C ILE A 36 2.26 -0.72 -5.37
N ILE A 37 2.72 0.05 -6.38
CA ILE A 37 2.41 1.48 -6.50
C ILE A 37 0.90 1.71 -6.62
N GLU A 38 0.20 0.92 -7.45
CA GLU A 38 -1.26 0.96 -7.57
C GLU A 38 -1.95 0.71 -6.22
N ARG A 39 -1.47 -0.29 -5.46
CA ARG A 39 -2.01 -0.62 -4.14
C ARG A 39 -1.79 0.50 -3.12
N ILE A 40 -0.60 1.10 -3.09
CA ILE A 40 -0.29 2.25 -2.24
C ILE A 40 -1.18 3.44 -2.61
N LYS A 41 -1.39 3.70 -3.90
CA LYS A 41 -2.23 4.81 -4.35
C LYS A 41 -3.67 4.65 -3.87
N SER A 42 -4.26 3.46 -4.05
CA SER A 42 -5.61 3.18 -3.58
C SER A 42 -5.73 3.27 -2.05
N ALA A 43 -4.73 2.81 -1.30
CA ALA A 43 -4.73 2.97 0.16
C ALA A 43 -4.61 4.44 0.59
N ARG A 44 -3.81 5.25 -0.11
CA ARG A 44 -3.72 6.71 0.13
C ARG A 44 -5.03 7.43 -0.13
N GLU A 45 -5.76 7.04 -1.18
CA GLU A 45 -7.09 7.60 -1.44
C GLU A 45 -8.03 7.34 -0.25
N ARG A 46 -8.04 6.12 0.30
CA ARG A 46 -8.80 5.78 1.52
C ARG A 46 -8.37 6.56 2.75
N VAL A 47 -7.06 6.67 3.00
CA VAL A 47 -6.53 7.49 4.11
C VAL A 47 -6.95 8.95 3.97
N SER A 48 -6.91 9.51 2.76
CA SER A 48 -7.27 10.91 2.52
C SER A 48 -8.74 11.23 2.80
N GLU A 49 -9.65 10.26 2.62
CA GLU A 49 -11.06 10.39 2.98
C GLU A 49 -11.23 10.64 4.49
N PHE A 50 -10.48 9.89 5.32
CA PHE A 50 -10.49 10.07 6.77
C PHE A 50 -9.74 11.33 7.21
N GLU A 51 -8.59 11.62 6.62
CA GLU A 51 -7.82 12.84 6.91
C GLU A 51 -8.63 14.10 6.63
N THR A 52 -9.40 14.11 5.54
CA THR A 52 -10.29 15.22 5.20
C THR A 52 -11.44 15.32 6.19
N ARG A 53 -12.00 14.18 6.63
CA ARG A 53 -13.12 14.14 7.58
C ARG A 53 -12.73 14.63 8.96
N TYR A 54 -11.58 14.18 9.46
CA TYR A 54 -11.12 14.49 10.82
C TYR A 54 -10.15 15.68 10.87
N GLY A 55 -9.73 16.20 9.71
CA GLY A 55 -8.89 17.39 9.57
C GLY A 55 -7.44 17.19 10.02
N MET A 56 -6.98 15.94 10.15
CA MET A 56 -5.64 15.61 10.65
C MET A 56 -5.19 14.23 10.17
N ALA A 57 -3.90 13.93 10.31
CA ALA A 57 -3.35 12.60 10.04
C ALA A 57 -3.75 11.58 11.12
N TYR A 58 -3.70 10.28 10.78
CA TYR A 58 -4.10 9.20 11.69
C TYR A 58 -3.31 9.19 13.00
N SER A 59 -2.00 9.45 12.93
CA SER A 59 -1.13 9.46 14.12
C SER A 59 -1.58 10.52 15.13
N ILE A 60 -1.89 11.73 14.66
CA ILE A 60 -2.38 12.84 15.50
C ILE A 60 -3.77 12.50 16.04
N PHE A 61 -4.64 11.94 15.19
CA PHE A 61 -5.97 11.51 15.59
C PHE A 61 -5.91 10.49 16.74
N ALA A 62 -5.12 9.43 16.56
CA ALA A 62 -4.98 8.34 17.54
C ALA A 62 -4.40 8.84 18.87
N GLU A 63 -3.42 9.77 18.81
CA GLU A 63 -2.86 10.41 20.00
C GLU A 63 -3.92 11.24 20.74
N ARG A 64 -4.67 12.08 20.02
CA ARG A 64 -5.69 12.95 20.64
C ARG A 64 -6.85 12.17 21.24
N VAL A 65 -7.33 11.11 20.58
CA VAL A 65 -8.36 10.23 21.16
C VAL A 65 -7.92 9.66 22.51
N GLN A 66 -6.62 9.40 22.70
CA GLN A 66 -6.08 8.81 23.93
C GLN A 66 -5.76 9.83 25.02
N LEU A 67 -5.32 11.05 24.64
CA LEU A 67 -4.74 12.02 25.56
C LEU A 67 -5.61 13.28 25.77
N ASP A 68 -6.58 13.54 24.91
CA ASP A 68 -7.43 14.73 24.92
C ASP A 68 -8.89 14.30 25.14
N GLU A 69 -9.32 14.30 26.42
CA GLU A 69 -10.66 13.93 26.85
C GLU A 69 -11.75 14.80 26.17
N ALA A 70 -11.48 16.09 25.99
CA ALA A 70 -12.43 16.98 25.31
C ALA A 70 -12.59 16.62 23.83
N PHE A 71 -11.51 16.23 23.16
CA PHE A 71 -11.58 15.72 21.79
C PHE A 71 -12.31 14.39 21.69
N TYR A 72 -12.07 13.47 22.64
CA TYR A 72 -12.80 12.20 22.74
C TYR A 72 -14.31 12.41 22.88
N ASP A 73 -14.73 13.29 23.79
CA ASP A 73 -16.14 13.61 23.99
C ASP A 73 -16.75 14.29 22.77
N GLN A 74 -16.01 15.19 22.12
CA GLN A 74 -16.47 15.86 20.91
C GLN A 74 -16.71 14.86 19.78
N ILE A 75 -15.76 13.96 19.53
CA ILE A 75 -15.86 13.03 18.40
C ILE A 75 -16.89 11.93 18.61
N SER A 76 -17.01 11.44 19.85
CA SER A 76 -18.00 10.44 20.22
C SER A 76 -19.44 10.95 20.04
N GLN A 77 -19.65 12.26 20.25
CA GLN A 77 -20.93 12.91 19.97
C GLN A 77 -21.13 13.25 18.48
N ALA A 78 -20.07 13.63 17.78
CA ALA A 78 -20.16 14.09 16.39
C ALA A 78 -20.35 12.94 15.38
N ASN A 79 -19.76 11.77 15.61
CA ASN A 79 -19.86 10.63 14.71
C ASN A 79 -19.91 9.30 15.48
N LEU A 80 -21.07 8.63 15.52
CA LEU A 80 -21.22 7.34 16.21
C LEU A 80 -20.37 6.20 15.64
N LEU A 81 -19.87 6.33 14.41
CA LEU A 81 -19.04 5.33 13.75
C LEU A 81 -17.53 5.64 13.84
N TRP A 82 -17.13 6.65 14.61
CA TRP A 82 -15.74 7.10 14.67
C TRP A 82 -14.76 5.99 15.05
N GLU A 83 -15.13 5.06 15.94
CA GLU A 83 -14.27 3.94 16.35
C GLU A 83 -14.02 2.97 15.20
N GLN A 84 -15.07 2.63 14.46
CA GLN A 84 -14.96 1.76 13.29
C GLN A 84 -14.13 2.43 12.20
N GLU A 85 -14.36 3.71 11.96
CA GLU A 85 -13.59 4.50 10.99
C GLU A 85 -12.12 4.62 11.41
N ALA A 86 -11.83 4.79 12.70
CA ALA A 86 -10.47 4.82 13.22
C ALA A 86 -9.74 3.49 13.01
N LEU A 87 -10.44 2.35 13.17
CA LEU A 87 -9.89 1.03 12.89
C LEU A 87 -9.61 0.82 11.39
N GLU A 88 -10.54 1.23 10.53
CA GLU A 88 -10.36 1.14 9.08
C GLU A 88 -9.21 2.06 8.62
N TRP A 89 -9.14 3.27 9.15
CA TRP A 89 -8.07 4.22 8.87
C TRP A 89 -6.71 3.67 9.30
N MET A 90 -6.61 3.11 10.51
CA MET A 90 -5.41 2.43 11.00
C MET A 90 -4.96 1.33 10.04
N TYR A 91 -5.91 0.53 9.53
CA TYR A 91 -5.61 -0.54 8.60
C TYR A 91 -4.98 0.02 7.32
N TRP A 92 -5.60 1.05 6.71
CA TRP A 92 -5.08 1.63 5.47
C TRP A 92 -3.74 2.34 5.66
N ASP A 93 -3.52 3.02 6.78
CA ASP A 93 -2.23 3.62 7.10
C ASP A 93 -1.11 2.55 7.21
N LYS A 94 -1.39 1.45 7.92
CA LYS A 94 -0.48 0.30 8.01
C LYS A 94 -0.25 -0.39 6.67
N GLU A 95 -1.28 -0.48 5.83
CA GLU A 95 -1.19 -1.02 4.47
C GLU A 95 -0.20 -0.20 3.62
N ILE A 96 -0.28 1.13 3.68
CA ILE A 96 0.66 2.03 2.99
C ILE A 96 2.09 1.79 3.49
N GLN A 97 2.30 1.72 4.80
CA GLN A 97 3.63 1.46 5.37
C GLN A 97 4.20 0.10 4.94
N HIS A 98 3.35 -0.94 4.96
CA HIS A 98 3.73 -2.29 4.55
C HIS A 98 4.19 -2.34 3.09
N TRP A 99 3.39 -1.79 2.18
CA TRP A 99 3.68 -1.82 0.75
C TRP A 99 4.83 -0.88 0.38
N SER A 100 4.98 0.25 1.06
CA SER A 100 6.13 1.15 0.88
C SER A 100 7.44 0.45 1.26
N ARG A 101 7.45 -0.34 2.35
CA ARG A 101 8.60 -1.16 2.72
C ARG A 101 8.92 -2.20 1.66
N LYS A 102 7.91 -2.94 1.20
CA LYS A 102 8.09 -3.94 0.12
C LYS A 102 8.59 -3.34 -1.18
N LEU A 103 8.10 -2.15 -1.54
CA LEU A 103 8.59 -1.43 -2.73
C LEU A 103 10.07 -1.09 -2.59
N ASN A 104 10.47 -0.54 -1.43
CA ASN A 104 11.87 -0.25 -1.16
C ASN A 104 12.75 -1.51 -1.16
N ASP A 105 12.24 -2.64 -0.66
CA ASP A 105 12.97 -3.91 -0.67
C ASP A 105 13.23 -4.45 -2.08
N ILE A 106 12.34 -4.15 -3.04
CA ILE A 106 12.51 -4.49 -4.46
C ILE A 106 13.50 -3.53 -5.11
N LEU A 107 13.30 -2.22 -4.93
CA LEU A 107 14.12 -1.18 -5.56
C LEU A 107 15.57 -1.16 -5.05
N ASN A 108 15.81 -1.46 -3.77
CA ASN A 108 17.14 -1.49 -3.18
C ASN A 108 17.92 -2.79 -3.42
N LYS A 109 17.30 -3.77 -4.10
CA LYS A 109 17.95 -5.01 -4.54
C LYS A 109 18.38 -4.97 -6.02
N SER A 110 18.01 -3.91 -6.73
CA SER A 110 18.46 -3.55 -8.08
C SER A 110 19.74 -2.71 -7.99
#